data_AF-A0A246RUX2-F1
#
_entry.id   AF-A0A246RUX2-F1
#
_cell.length_a   1.000
_cell.length_b   1.000
_cell.length_c   1.000
_cell.angle_alpha   90.00
_cell.angle_beta   90.00
_cell.angle_gamma   90.00
#
_symmetry.space_group_name_H-M   'P 1'
#
loop_
_entity.id
_entity.type
_entity.pdbx_description
1 polymer ?
#
loop_
_entity_poly.entity_id
_entity_poly.type
_entity_poly.pdbx_seq_one_letter_code
_entity_poly.pdbx_strand_id
1 'polypeptide(L)'
;MSTPAIQAALQQMQGMATQAASTQPLSGAQASAAVGQGGFGGELQASIQRINRLQQTANSQAMAFQAGDPNLQLNDVMVDMQKASVAFQMGLQVRNRLVSAYRDVMNMQV
;
A
#
# COMPACT_ATOMS: atom_id res chain seq x y z
N MET A 1 47.01 -6.96 -33.39
CA MET A 1 47.00 -7.47 -32.00
C MET A 1 45.74 -6.99 -31.25
N SER A 2 44.55 -7.31 -31.76
CA SER A 2 43.27 -6.75 -31.26
C SER A 2 42.12 -7.78 -31.21
N THR A 3 42.37 -9.01 -31.67
CA THR A 3 41.44 -10.15 -31.57
C THR A 3 41.27 -10.76 -30.16
N PRO A 4 42.25 -10.72 -29.22
CA PRO A 4 42.07 -11.32 -27.89
C PRO A 4 41.07 -10.57 -26.99
N ALA A 5 41.01 -9.25 -27.09
CA ALA A 5 40.17 -8.41 -26.23
C ALA A 5 38.67 -8.55 -26.56
N ILE A 6 38.34 -8.74 -27.83
CA ILE A 6 36.94 -8.96 -28.28
C ILE A 6 36.45 -10.33 -27.80
N GLN A 7 37.32 -11.35 -27.79
CA GLN A 7 37.00 -12.68 -27.27
C GLN A 7 36.67 -12.63 -25.77
N ALA A 8 37.43 -11.86 -24.99
CA ALA A 8 37.21 -11.68 -23.56
C ALA A 8 35.89 -10.94 -23.25
N ALA A 9 35.54 -9.92 -24.05
CA ALA A 9 34.29 -9.19 -23.90
C ALA A 9 33.05 -10.07 -24.22
N LEU A 10 33.15 -10.96 -25.22
CA LEU A 10 32.09 -11.90 -25.55
C LEU A 10 31.88 -12.95 -24.45
N GLN A 11 32.95 -13.45 -23.84
CA GLN A 11 32.87 -14.39 -22.71
C GLN A 11 32.26 -13.75 -21.47
N GLN A 12 32.56 -12.47 -21.21
CA GLN A 12 31.97 -11.72 -20.10
C GLN A 12 30.48 -11.46 -20.32
N MET A 13 30.06 -11.10 -21.54
CA MET A 13 28.63 -10.96 -21.86
C MET A 13 27.87 -12.28 -21.74
N GLN A 14 28.50 -13.40 -22.09
CA GLN A 14 27.85 -14.71 -22.01
C GLN A 14 27.69 -15.20 -20.56
N GLY A 15 28.60 -14.82 -19.66
CA GLY A 15 28.46 -15.04 -18.21
C GLY A 15 27.37 -14.17 -17.56
N MET A 16 27.17 -12.94 -18.02
CA MET A 16 26.06 -12.10 -17.54
C MET A 16 24.70 -12.61 -18.04
N ALA A 17 24.65 -13.16 -19.26
CA ALA A 17 23.41 -13.73 -19.82
C ALA A 17 22.95 -14.99 -19.06
N THR A 18 23.86 -15.85 -18.61
CA THR A 18 23.51 -17.04 -17.80
C THR A 18 23.09 -16.67 -16.38
N GLN A 19 23.59 -15.55 -15.84
CA GLN A 19 23.16 -15.05 -14.53
C GLN A 19 21.76 -14.40 -14.61
N ALA A 20 21.44 -13.72 -15.71
CA ALA A 20 20.09 -13.22 -15.98
C ALA A 20 19.09 -14.35 -16.28
N ALA A 21 19.53 -15.47 -16.90
CA ALA A 21 18.68 -16.65 -17.12
C ALA A 21 18.44 -17.48 -15.83
N SER A 22 19.21 -17.22 -14.78
CA SER A 22 19.07 -17.86 -13.47
C SER A 22 18.17 -17.09 -12.50
N THR A 23 17.56 -15.97 -12.91
CA THR A 23 16.40 -15.44 -12.19
C THR A 23 15.28 -16.44 -12.35
N GLN A 24 15.20 -17.36 -11.40
CA GLN A 24 14.03 -18.18 -11.18
C GLN A 24 12.80 -17.29 -11.36
N PRO A 25 11.75 -17.76 -12.06
CA PRO A 25 10.48 -17.06 -11.99
C PRO A 25 10.21 -16.87 -10.51
N LEU A 26 10.01 -15.62 -10.08
CA LEU A 26 9.40 -15.36 -8.80
C LEU A 26 8.07 -16.10 -8.85
N SER A 27 8.07 -17.36 -8.41
CA SER A 27 6.89 -18.13 -8.06
C SER A 27 6.09 -17.15 -7.26
N GLY A 28 5.04 -16.63 -7.90
CA GLY A 28 4.34 -15.45 -7.45
C GLY A 28 4.18 -15.62 -5.96
N ALA A 29 4.81 -14.72 -5.20
CA ALA A 29 4.54 -14.62 -3.80
C ALA A 29 3.03 -14.52 -3.77
N GLN A 30 2.38 -15.64 -3.45
CA GLN A 30 1.03 -15.66 -2.99
C GLN A 30 1.17 -14.80 -1.76
N ALA A 31 0.93 -13.50 -1.96
CA ALA A 31 0.46 -12.64 -0.91
C ALA A 31 -0.77 -13.40 -0.44
N SER A 32 -0.54 -14.27 0.54
CA SER A 32 -1.57 -14.75 1.41
C SER A 32 -2.11 -13.45 1.96
N ALA A 33 -3.14 -12.93 1.30
CA ALA A 33 -4.05 -11.99 1.90
C ALA A 33 -4.61 -12.81 3.06
N ALA A 34 -3.88 -12.77 4.17
CA ALA A 34 -4.33 -13.25 5.44
C ALA A 34 -5.52 -12.37 5.72
N VAL A 35 -6.69 -12.81 5.25
CA VAL A 35 -7.96 -12.29 5.69
C VAL A 35 -7.90 -12.50 7.18
N GLY A 36 -7.74 -11.40 7.93
CA GLY A 36 -7.65 -11.44 9.37
C GLY A 36 -8.77 -12.33 9.92
N GLN A 37 -8.52 -12.97 11.06
CA GLN A 37 -9.37 -14.03 11.64
C GLN A 37 -10.86 -13.66 11.83
N GLY A 38 -11.28 -12.42 11.55
CA GLY A 38 -12.67 -11.93 11.55
C GLY A 38 -13.33 -11.75 10.16
N GLY A 39 -12.73 -12.20 9.06
CA GLY A 39 -13.32 -12.07 7.72
C GLY A 39 -13.36 -10.64 7.19
N PHE A 40 -14.01 -10.42 6.04
CA PHE A 40 -14.11 -9.10 5.42
C PHE A 40 -14.83 -8.07 6.31
N GLY A 41 -15.89 -8.46 7.01
CA GLY A 41 -16.63 -7.57 7.92
C GLY A 41 -15.78 -7.11 9.10
N GLY A 42 -15.00 -8.02 9.71
CA GLY A 42 -14.07 -7.67 10.78
C GLY A 42 -12.97 -6.74 10.30
N GLU A 43 -12.39 -6.99 9.13
CA GLU A 43 -11.36 -6.11 8.56
C GLU A 43 -11.93 -4.74 8.17
N LEU A 44 -13.16 -4.68 7.67
CA LEU A 44 -13.85 -3.42 7.38
C LEU A 44 -14.06 -2.59 8.66
N GLN A 45 -14.51 -3.22 9.74
CA GLN A 45 -14.66 -2.56 11.03
C GLN A 45 -13.32 -2.05 11.57
N ALA A 46 -12.28 -2.89 11.52
CA ALA A 46 -10.93 -2.50 11.92
C ALA A 46 -10.38 -1.34 11.07
N SER A 47 -10.68 -1.33 9.76
CA SER A 47 -10.30 -0.28 8.83
C SER A 47 -11.01 1.05 9.15
N ILE A 48 -12.31 1.02 9.45
CA ILE A 48 -13.06 2.22 9.87
C ILE A 48 -12.48 2.79 11.17
N GLN A 49 -12.17 1.94 12.15
CA GLN A 49 -11.51 2.37 13.39
C GLN A 49 -10.11 2.94 13.13
N ARG A 50 -9.36 2.39 12.16
CA ARG A 50 -8.04 2.91 11.76
C ARG A 50 -8.15 4.30 11.14
N ILE A 51 -9.14 4.53 10.26
CA ILE A 51 -9.43 5.85 9.67
C ILE A 51 -9.77 6.87 10.77
N ASN A 52 -10.63 6.48 11.72
CA ASN A 52 -11.01 7.36 12.83
C ASN A 52 -9.80 7.75 13.69
N ARG A 53 -8.92 6.79 14.01
CA ARG A 53 -7.67 7.05 14.74
C ARG A 53 -6.74 7.99 13.97
N LEU A 54 -6.55 7.77 12.67
CA LEU A 54 -5.76 8.66 11.80
C LEU A 54 -6.28 10.10 11.87
N GLN A 55 -7.60 10.29 11.80
CA GLN A 55 -8.22 11.62 11.89
C GLN A 55 -7.99 12.28 13.25
N GLN A 56 -8.13 11.53 14.35
CA GLN A 56 -7.90 12.05 15.71
C GLN A 56 -6.43 12.41 15.93
N THR A 57 -5.50 11.53 15.52
CA THR A 57 -4.06 11.77 15.64
C THR A 57 -3.65 13.02 14.86
N ALA A 58 -4.08 13.14 13.60
CA ALA A 58 -3.76 14.31 12.77
C ALA A 58 -4.29 15.61 13.38
N ASN A 59 -5.52 15.61 13.92
CA ASN A 59 -6.06 16.78 14.63
C ASN A 59 -5.28 17.09 15.91
N SER A 60 -4.93 16.08 16.69
CA SER A 60 -4.15 16.26 17.91
C SER A 60 -2.76 16.85 17.62
N GLN A 61 -2.09 16.35 16.60
CA GLN A 61 -0.79 16.88 16.17
C GLN A 61 -0.91 18.31 15.65
N ALA A 62 -1.97 18.64 14.90
CA ALA A 62 -2.21 20.00 14.43
C ALA A 62 -2.40 20.97 15.60
N MET A 63 -3.16 20.58 16.62
CA MET A 63 -3.35 21.39 17.84
C MET A 63 -2.04 21.53 18.64
N ALA A 64 -1.28 20.45 18.82
CA ALA A 64 -0.02 20.47 19.55
C ALA A 64 1.06 21.31 18.81
N PHE A 65 1.10 21.26 17.49
CA PHE A 65 1.95 22.13 16.68
C PHE A 65 1.53 23.60 16.80
N GLN A 66 0.24 23.92 16.76
CA GLN A 66 -0.27 25.28 17.00
C GLN A 66 0.04 25.79 18.41
N ALA A 67 0.09 24.89 19.40
CA ALA A 67 0.50 25.20 20.76
C ALA A 67 2.02 25.37 20.92
N GLY A 68 2.80 25.16 19.86
CA GLY A 68 4.25 25.37 19.85
C GLY A 68 5.07 24.20 20.36
N ASP A 69 4.57 22.96 20.29
CA ASP A 69 5.34 21.77 20.68
C ASP A 69 6.62 21.63 19.83
N PRO A 70 7.82 21.72 20.44
CA PRO A 70 9.09 21.67 19.71
C PRO A 70 9.42 20.29 19.15
N ASN A 71 8.71 19.23 19.56
CA ASN A 71 8.91 17.87 19.08
C ASN A 71 8.11 17.56 17.81
N LEU A 72 7.19 18.44 17.41
CA LEU A 72 6.36 18.27 16.21
C LEU A 72 6.88 19.15 15.09
N GLN A 73 7.23 18.51 13.97
CA GLN A 73 7.62 19.22 12.77
C GLN A 73 6.41 19.41 11.86
N LEU A 74 6.31 20.57 11.22
CA LEU A 74 5.18 20.92 10.35
C LEU A 74 4.97 19.88 9.23
N ASN A 75 6.05 19.36 8.65
CA ASN A 75 5.98 18.34 7.60
C ASN A 75 5.30 17.05 8.09
N ASP A 76 5.55 16.63 9.32
CA ASP A 76 4.96 15.41 9.88
C ASP A 76 3.45 15.58 10.08
N VAL A 77 3.03 16.73 10.62
CA VAL A 77 1.61 17.09 10.79
C VAL A 77 0.89 17.14 9.44
N MET A 78 1.50 17.74 8.43
CA MET A 78 0.90 17.85 7.08
C MET A 78 0.77 16.48 6.42
N VAL A 79 1.79 15.62 6.55
CA VAL A 79 1.76 14.25 6.04
C VAL A 79 0.67 13.44 6.74
N ASP A 80 0.54 13.54 8.06
CA ASP A 80 -0.48 12.80 8.81
C ASP A 80 -1.89 13.30 8.51
N MET A 81 -2.09 14.62 8.29
CA MET A 81 -3.35 15.16 7.77
C MET A 81 -3.68 14.63 6.37
N GLN A 82 -2.71 14.55 5.47
CA GLN A 82 -2.91 13.97 4.14
C GLN A 82 -3.26 12.48 4.20
N LYS A 83 -2.55 11.70 5.03
CA LYS A 83 -2.87 10.29 5.26
C LYS A 83 -4.31 10.11 5.74
N ALA A 84 -4.74 10.91 6.72
CA ALA A 84 -6.11 10.85 7.23
C ALA A 84 -7.14 11.16 6.13
N SER A 85 -6.91 12.20 5.33
CA SER A 85 -7.79 12.59 4.22
C SER A 85 -7.90 11.49 3.16
N VAL A 86 -6.78 10.96 2.69
CA VAL A 86 -6.75 9.89 1.68
C VAL A 86 -7.40 8.62 2.22
N ALA A 87 -7.10 8.23 3.47
CA ALA A 87 -7.70 7.06 4.10
C ALA A 87 -9.24 7.20 4.23
N PHE A 88 -9.73 8.39 4.58
CA PHE A 88 -11.15 8.68 4.63
C PHE A 88 -11.82 8.60 3.25
N GLN A 89 -11.21 9.19 2.22
CA GLN A 89 -11.71 9.11 0.85
C GLN A 89 -11.80 7.65 0.36
N MET A 90 -10.78 6.84 0.63
CA MET A 90 -10.82 5.42 0.33
C MET A 90 -11.93 4.70 1.12
N GLY A 91 -12.12 5.03 2.39
CA GLY A 91 -13.22 4.51 3.21
C GLY A 91 -14.60 4.81 2.62
N LEU A 92 -14.80 6.01 2.06
CA LEU A 92 -16.04 6.37 1.36
C LEU A 92 -16.25 5.53 0.10
N GLN A 93 -15.19 5.27 -0.67
CA GLN A 93 -15.29 4.40 -1.85
C GLN A 93 -15.70 2.99 -1.47
N VAL A 94 -15.10 2.44 -0.41
CA VAL A 94 -15.46 1.12 0.12
C VAL A 94 -16.92 1.12 0.57
N ARG A 95 -17.34 2.10 1.37
CA ARG A 95 -18.75 2.25 1.79
C ARG A 95 -19.70 2.26 0.59
N ASN A 96 -19.41 3.07 -0.42
CA ASN A 96 -20.25 3.17 -1.62
C ASN A 96 -20.33 1.83 -2.34
N ARG A 97 -19.19 1.13 -2.47
CA ARG A 97 -19.13 -0.19 -3.10
C ARG A 97 -19.94 -1.23 -2.34
N LEU A 98 -19.91 -1.22 -1.01
CA LEU A 98 -20.73 -2.10 -0.16
C LEU A 98 -22.22 -1.85 -0.36
N VAL A 99 -22.65 -0.57 -0.40
CA VAL A 99 -24.05 -0.22 -0.64
C VAL A 99 -24.50 -0.64 -2.03
N SER A 100 -23.66 -0.45 -3.06
CA SER A 100 -23.93 -0.94 -4.41
C SER A 100 -24.04 -2.46 -4.45
N ALA A 101 -23.09 -3.19 -3.84
CA ALA A 101 -23.12 -4.65 -3.81
C ALA A 101 -24.38 -5.20 -3.13
N TYR A 102 -24.84 -4.55 -2.05
CA TYR A 102 -26.11 -4.90 -1.42
C TYR A 102 -27.31 -4.68 -2.35
N ARG A 103 -27.36 -3.54 -3.04
CA ARG A 103 -28.40 -3.25 -4.04
C ARG A 103 -28.37 -4.23 -5.20
N ASP A 104 -27.19 -4.60 -5.69
CA ASP A 104 -27.01 -5.54 -6.79
C ASP A 104 -27.55 -6.94 -6.41
N VAL A 105 -27.28 -7.41 -5.19
CA VAL A 105 -27.83 -8.67 -4.66
C VAL A 105 -29.36 -8.59 -4.52
N MET A 106 -29.91 -7.46 -4.07
CA MET A 106 -31.37 -7.26 -4.01
C MET A 106 -32.04 -7.25 -5.39
N ASN A 107 -31.34 -6.74 -6.39
CA ASN A 107 -31.86 -6.63 -7.76
C ASN A 107 -31.57 -7.87 -8.61
N MET A 108 -30.79 -8.84 -8.12
CA MET A 108 -30.75 -10.17 -8.70
C MET A 108 -32.10 -10.85 -8.45
N GLN A 109 -32.95 -10.83 -9.47
CA GLN A 109 -34.10 -11.73 -9.53
C GLN A 109 -33.60 -13.18 -9.50
N VAL A 110 -34.23 -13.99 -8.64
CA VAL A 110 -34.10 -15.45 -8.63
C VAL A 110 -34.67 -16.05 -9.91
#